data_AF-A0A2R6N0E5-F1
#
_entry.id   AF-A0A2R6N0E5-F1
#
_cell.length_a   1.000
_cell.length_b   1.000
_cell.length_c   1.000
_cell.angle_alpha   90.00
_cell.angle_beta   90.00
_cell.angle_gamma   90.00
#
_symmetry.space_group_name_H-M   'P 1'
#
loop_
_entity.id
_entity.type
_entity.pdbx_description
1 polymer ?
#
loop_
_entity_poly.entity_id
_entity_poly.type
_entity_poly.pdbx_seq_one_letter_code
_entity_poly.pdbx_strand_id
1 'polypeptide(L)'
;MAAPFALIAAAAVFGIHEGRLFELFARPGERRERRLYGLIGFALAASGLVLLTVVSSMPTGVGVGVVLLVAYGNLAARTVQATLADVDPALPTAAFAAGGGAAFGAGHLVTRSLDRGVADSVPEIVFLAAVGGLVAALLRTVLFESDDPVVMVTVGLWLWLLTTLSVDVTLRGVGIALAVSVGLGYASYALETASIPGMLAGVSTGLVTIVLGDVAWFAVLIAFFVVGGLSTKFRYQEKLDRGVAEPNEGARGAANVLANGAVPLAAVLAYAAAETVVVGDAPLSAALPVSRTVFLFVFVGAVSTAMSDTLSSEPPASPAPAWSAPWSTRCSAGGPRPTSSSPRPASSPSSSPASSECSSTACSALPSRGDWSATAASTCWRRCPAASLPVSSPSPSASSEMSDDAPPEPGTTAFPDRPRVRDARPADREPLLALQRSLPRPNPDLLRAALDDVGRVLVSTADDVPVGYLLALGRTAAPDDPSDRRAAVDATGDQTGAYVAELAVAPARRREGRATGLLAALRDDLEGGWVTLTVAPDNEPARRCYEADGFRELRREPAFFDGDPALVMGRRVDDGAR
;
A
#
# COMPACT_ATOMS: atom_id res chain seq x y z
N MET A 1 -23.15 23.38 21.76
CA MET A 1 -22.91 23.54 20.31
C MET A 1 -22.97 22.24 19.51
N ALA A 2 -22.92 21.05 20.13
CA ALA A 2 -22.99 19.76 19.42
C ALA A 2 -24.41 19.36 18.93
N ALA A 3 -25.46 19.84 19.60
CA ALA A 3 -26.85 19.46 19.34
C ALA A 3 -27.31 19.64 17.87
N PRO A 4 -26.97 20.72 17.13
CA PRO A 4 -27.33 20.84 15.72
C PRO A 4 -26.78 19.71 14.86
N PHE A 5 -25.53 19.28 15.09
CA PHE A 5 -24.91 18.18 14.35
C PHE A 5 -25.57 16.84 14.70
N ALA A 6 -25.84 16.60 15.99
CA ALA A 6 -26.59 15.42 16.41
C ALA A 6 -28.00 15.36 15.80
N LEU A 7 -28.68 16.51 15.67
CA LEU A 7 -29.99 16.62 15.02
C LEU A 7 -29.89 16.36 13.52
N ILE A 8 -28.85 16.85 12.84
CA ILE A 8 -28.60 16.54 11.42
C ILE A 8 -28.37 15.04 11.24
N ALA A 9 -27.57 14.42 12.11
CA ALA A 9 -27.36 12.97 12.08
C ALA A 9 -28.69 12.22 12.28
N ALA A 10 -29.49 12.59 13.29
CA ALA A 10 -30.79 11.98 13.55
C ALA A 10 -31.75 12.15 12.36
N ALA A 11 -31.81 13.34 11.77
CA ALA A 11 -32.62 13.60 10.58
C ALA A 11 -32.18 12.72 9.39
N ALA A 12 -30.86 12.59 9.17
CA ALA A 12 -30.31 11.74 8.12
C ALA A 12 -30.57 10.23 8.37
N VAL A 13 -30.62 9.79 9.63
CA VAL A 13 -30.93 8.40 10.01
C VAL A 13 -32.41 8.08 9.83
N PHE A 14 -33.31 8.97 10.29
CA PHE A 14 -34.73 8.65 10.47
C PHE A 14 -35.67 9.29 9.44
N GLY A 15 -35.22 10.32 8.71
CA GLY A 15 -36.13 11.18 7.93
C GLY A 15 -35.71 11.49 6.50
N ILE A 16 -34.46 11.20 6.09
CA ILE A 16 -33.95 11.55 4.76
C ILE A 16 -33.57 10.27 4.01
N HIS A 17 -34.53 9.68 3.30
CA HIS A 17 -34.35 8.47 2.51
C HIS A 17 -34.57 8.68 1.00
N GLU A 18 -35.18 9.80 0.62
CA GLU A 18 -35.53 10.15 -0.76
C GLU A 18 -35.72 11.68 -0.93
N GLY A 19 -35.78 12.16 -2.17
CA GLY A 19 -36.00 13.57 -2.49
C GLY A 19 -34.72 14.40 -2.67
N ARG A 20 -34.87 15.72 -2.85
CA ARG A 20 -33.77 16.63 -3.23
C ARG A 20 -32.63 16.67 -2.22
N LEU A 21 -32.94 16.59 -0.92
CA LEU A 21 -31.93 16.57 0.14
C LEU A 21 -31.16 15.26 0.14
N PHE A 22 -31.83 14.13 -0.12
CA PHE A 22 -31.16 12.85 -0.29
C PHE A 22 -30.21 12.91 -1.48
N GLU A 23 -30.67 13.33 -2.67
CA GLU A 23 -29.82 13.40 -3.87
C GLU A 23 -28.63 14.36 -3.74
N LEU A 24 -28.79 15.44 -2.97
CA LEU A 24 -27.71 16.41 -2.73
C LEU A 24 -26.54 15.81 -1.93
N PHE A 25 -26.84 14.95 -0.95
CA PHE A 25 -25.84 14.40 -0.04
C PHE A 25 -25.44 12.95 -0.36
N ALA A 26 -26.28 12.22 -1.09
CA ALA A 26 -26.08 10.81 -1.37
C ALA A 26 -24.86 10.57 -2.28
N ARG A 27 -23.99 9.66 -1.84
CA ARG A 27 -22.87 9.15 -2.63
C ARG A 27 -23.34 8.03 -3.58
N PRO A 28 -22.56 7.69 -4.63
CA PRO A 28 -22.94 6.64 -5.58
C PRO A 28 -23.32 5.30 -4.94
N GLY A 29 -22.62 4.88 -3.87
CA GLY A 29 -22.96 3.66 -3.13
C GLY A 29 -24.24 3.78 -2.27
N GLU A 30 -24.52 4.97 -1.75
CA GLU A 30 -25.62 5.23 -0.80
C GLU A 30 -27.01 5.27 -1.46
N ARG A 31 -27.05 5.54 -2.77
CA ARG A 31 -28.30 5.53 -3.55
C ARG A 31 -28.97 4.16 -3.55
N ARG A 32 -28.20 3.08 -3.51
CA ARG A 32 -28.70 1.70 -3.48
C ARG A 32 -29.34 1.35 -2.13
N GLU A 33 -28.73 1.81 -1.03
CA GLU A 33 -29.17 1.50 0.33
C GLU A 33 -30.19 2.50 0.89
N ARG A 34 -30.47 3.60 0.17
CA ARG A 34 -31.33 4.72 0.60
C ARG A 34 -30.97 5.26 1.98
N ARG A 35 -29.67 5.33 2.27
CA ARG A 35 -29.10 5.76 3.55
C ARG A 35 -27.89 6.64 3.34
N LEU A 36 -27.86 7.77 4.04
CA LEU A 36 -26.80 8.80 3.94
C LEU A 36 -25.66 8.56 4.95
N TYR A 37 -24.96 7.42 4.87
CA TYR A 37 -23.90 7.07 5.84
C TYR A 37 -22.80 8.13 5.95
N GLY A 38 -22.42 8.77 4.85
CA GLY A 38 -21.44 9.85 4.82
C GLY A 38 -21.90 11.08 5.60
N LEU A 39 -23.16 11.51 5.42
CA LEU A 39 -23.71 12.65 6.17
C LEU A 39 -23.86 12.31 7.65
N ILE A 40 -24.35 11.11 7.96
CA ILE A 40 -24.51 10.62 9.34
C ILE A 40 -23.15 10.59 10.03
N GLY A 41 -22.15 9.93 9.41
CA GLY A 41 -20.80 9.84 9.94
C GLY A 41 -20.18 11.21 10.16
N PHE A 42 -20.23 12.09 9.15
CA PHE A 42 -19.69 13.45 9.25
C PHE A 42 -20.33 14.23 10.40
N ALA A 43 -21.67 14.19 10.50
CA ALA A 43 -22.40 14.91 11.54
C ALA A 43 -22.12 14.34 12.95
N LEU A 44 -22.01 13.02 13.10
CA LEU A 44 -21.63 12.40 14.38
C LEU A 44 -20.20 12.74 14.78
N ALA A 45 -19.24 12.71 13.84
CA ALA A 45 -17.87 13.11 14.09
C ALA A 45 -17.77 14.59 14.50
N ALA A 46 -18.46 15.49 13.79
CA ALA A 46 -18.53 16.90 14.13
C ALA A 46 -19.16 17.10 15.52
N SER A 47 -20.24 16.38 15.83
CA SER A 47 -20.88 16.42 17.15
C SER A 47 -19.93 15.94 18.25
N GLY A 48 -19.19 14.85 18.02
CA GLY A 48 -18.20 14.32 18.96
C GLY A 48 -17.04 15.30 19.19
N LEU A 49 -16.54 15.92 18.13
CA LEU A 49 -15.45 16.89 18.22
C LEU A 49 -15.88 18.16 18.96
N VAL A 50 -17.09 18.68 18.67
CA VAL A 50 -17.66 19.83 19.39
C VAL A 50 -18.03 19.48 20.84
N LEU A 51 -18.39 18.22 21.12
CA LEU A 51 -18.55 17.78 22.50
C LEU A 51 -17.21 17.77 23.23
N LEU A 52 -16.13 17.33 22.57
CA LEU A 52 -14.78 17.31 23.12
C LEU A 52 -14.33 18.70 23.55
N THR A 53 -14.62 19.76 22.78
CA THR A 53 -14.31 21.15 23.19
C THR A 53 -15.03 21.62 24.45
N VAL A 54 -16.11 20.93 24.87
CA VAL A 54 -16.87 21.27 26.09
C VAL A 54 -16.40 20.44 27.28
N VAL A 55 -16.06 19.16 27.05
CA VAL A 55 -15.72 18.23 28.13
C VAL A 55 -14.21 18.10 28.39
N SER A 56 -13.38 18.65 27.50
CA SER A 56 -11.91 18.67 27.63
C SER A 56 -11.36 20.09 27.47
N SER A 57 -10.04 20.21 27.54
CA SER A 57 -9.31 21.46 27.30
C SER A 57 -9.08 21.77 25.81
N MET A 58 -9.78 21.10 24.89
CA MET A 58 -9.64 21.36 23.46
C MET A 58 -10.16 22.76 23.11
N PRO A 59 -9.33 23.64 22.48
CA PRO A 59 -9.79 24.95 22.06
C PRO A 59 -10.97 24.85 21.08
N THR A 60 -12.02 25.63 21.32
CA THR A 60 -13.21 25.67 20.46
C THR A 60 -12.86 25.97 19.00
N GLY A 61 -11.84 26.81 18.78
CA GLY A 61 -11.33 27.14 17.44
C GLY A 61 -10.81 25.92 16.67
N VAL A 62 -10.17 24.96 17.35
CA VAL A 62 -9.71 23.71 16.75
C VAL A 62 -10.89 22.84 16.33
N GLY A 63 -11.86 22.63 17.24
CA GLY A 63 -13.03 21.80 16.96
C GLY A 63 -13.85 22.32 15.78
N VAL A 64 -14.18 23.63 15.79
CA VAL A 64 -14.90 24.28 14.68
C VAL A 64 -14.06 24.31 13.41
N GLY A 65 -12.78 24.65 13.53
CA GLY A 65 -11.85 24.75 12.42
C GLY A 65 -11.73 23.44 11.65
N VAL A 66 -11.63 22.29 12.33
CA VAL A 66 -11.49 20.98 11.66
C VAL A 66 -12.76 20.56 10.92
N VAL A 67 -13.95 20.86 11.45
CA VAL A 67 -15.21 20.62 10.73
C VAL A 67 -15.22 21.40 9.42
N LEU A 68 -14.83 22.68 9.47
CA LEU A 68 -14.74 23.53 8.28
C LEU A 68 -13.63 23.07 7.33
N LEU A 69 -12.50 22.61 7.86
CA LEU A 69 -11.38 22.09 7.09
C LEU A 69 -11.83 20.98 6.15
N VAL A 70 -12.47 19.94 6.70
CA VAL A 70 -12.89 18.77 5.91
C VAL A 70 -14.00 19.17 4.92
N ALA A 71 -14.98 19.98 5.36
CA ALA A 71 -16.08 20.41 4.50
C ALA A 71 -15.60 21.24 3.30
N TYR A 72 -14.81 22.30 3.55
CA TYR A 72 -14.34 23.20 2.50
C TYR A 72 -13.14 22.65 1.74
N GLY A 73 -12.34 21.76 2.33
CA GLY A 73 -11.32 20.99 1.61
C GLY A 73 -11.95 20.10 0.54
N ASN A 74 -12.99 19.33 0.89
CA ASN A 74 -13.74 18.52 -0.06
C ASN A 74 -14.36 19.39 -1.17
N LEU A 75 -14.92 20.55 -0.80
CA LEU A 75 -15.46 21.51 -1.77
C LEU A 75 -14.38 22.02 -2.73
N ALA A 76 -13.21 22.39 -2.23
CA ALA A 76 -12.11 22.91 -3.04
C ALA A 76 -11.58 21.86 -4.03
N ALA A 77 -11.33 20.62 -3.57
CA ALA A 77 -10.93 19.53 -4.45
C ALA A 77 -11.95 19.24 -5.54
N ARG A 78 -13.23 19.12 -5.16
CA ARG A 78 -14.31 18.85 -6.13
C ARG A 78 -14.50 19.99 -7.12
N THR A 79 -14.31 21.24 -6.70
CA THR A 79 -14.39 22.40 -7.59
C THR A 79 -13.29 22.32 -8.65
N VAL A 80 -12.06 22.00 -8.27
CA VAL A 80 -10.96 21.81 -9.23
C VAL A 80 -11.27 20.68 -10.20
N GLN A 81 -11.71 19.52 -9.70
CA GLN A 81 -12.06 18.37 -10.55
C GLN A 81 -13.23 18.66 -11.50
N ALA A 82 -14.19 19.47 -11.08
CA ALA A 82 -15.36 19.81 -11.90
C ALA A 82 -15.07 20.90 -12.95
N THR A 83 -14.06 21.74 -12.71
CA THR A 83 -13.75 22.90 -13.57
C THR A 83 -12.67 22.59 -14.60
N LEU A 84 -11.74 21.70 -14.27
CA LEU A 84 -10.60 21.37 -15.12
C LEU A 84 -10.64 19.89 -15.50
N ALA A 85 -10.75 19.61 -16.80
CA ALA A 85 -10.61 18.25 -17.33
C ALA A 85 -9.14 17.83 -17.36
N ASP A 86 -8.87 16.53 -17.15
CA ASP A 86 -7.54 15.90 -17.26
C ASP A 86 -6.43 16.58 -16.43
N VAL A 87 -6.74 16.97 -15.19
CA VAL A 87 -5.74 17.57 -14.29
C VAL A 87 -4.86 16.56 -13.58
N ASP A 88 -3.63 16.98 -13.32
CA ASP A 88 -2.69 16.29 -12.44
C ASP A 88 -3.36 15.99 -11.06
N PRO A 89 -3.32 14.74 -10.57
CA PRO A 89 -3.89 14.35 -9.27
C PRO A 89 -3.37 15.14 -8.06
N ALA A 90 -2.18 15.73 -8.16
CA ALA A 90 -1.61 16.60 -7.13
C ALA A 90 -2.42 17.90 -6.95
N LEU A 91 -3.08 18.39 -8.01
CA LEU A 91 -3.77 19.67 -7.99
C LEU A 91 -5.06 19.66 -7.14
N PRO A 92 -6.00 18.69 -7.30
CA PRO A 92 -7.14 18.56 -6.39
C PRO A 92 -6.70 18.33 -4.93
N THR A 93 -5.61 17.59 -4.73
CA THR A 93 -5.06 17.32 -3.40
C THR A 93 -4.50 18.59 -2.75
N ALA A 94 -3.76 19.40 -3.51
CA ALA A 94 -3.26 20.70 -3.06
C ALA A 94 -4.42 21.68 -2.80
N ALA A 95 -5.46 21.67 -3.63
CA ALA A 95 -6.66 22.47 -3.44
C ALA A 95 -7.42 22.07 -2.16
N PHE A 96 -7.53 20.77 -1.86
CA PHE A 96 -8.06 20.29 -0.59
C PHE A 96 -7.26 20.85 0.59
N ALA A 97 -5.93 20.68 0.57
CA ALA A 97 -5.06 21.09 1.67
C ALA A 97 -5.13 22.61 1.90
N ALA A 98 -5.02 23.41 0.83
CA ALA A 98 -5.04 24.86 0.90
C ALA A 98 -6.42 25.42 1.24
N GLY A 99 -7.48 24.94 0.57
CA GLY A 99 -8.85 25.37 0.81
C GLY A 99 -9.36 24.98 2.19
N GLY A 100 -9.09 23.73 2.62
CA GLY A 100 -9.39 23.26 3.97
C GLY A 100 -8.60 24.02 5.03
N GLY A 101 -7.29 24.20 4.86
CA GLY A 101 -6.47 24.97 5.79
C GLY A 101 -6.92 26.43 5.92
N ALA A 102 -7.26 27.09 4.81
CA ALA A 102 -7.81 28.44 4.83
C ALA A 102 -9.15 28.51 5.58
N ALA A 103 -10.05 27.55 5.37
CA ALA A 103 -11.32 27.46 6.07
C ALA A 103 -11.15 27.19 7.58
N PHE A 104 -10.18 26.33 7.95
CA PHE A 104 -9.77 26.14 9.35
C PHE A 104 -9.35 27.45 9.98
N GLY A 105 -8.39 28.15 9.36
CA GLY A 105 -7.84 29.40 9.88
C GLY A 105 -8.90 30.48 10.03
N ALA A 106 -9.78 30.64 9.03
CA ALA A 106 -10.90 31.57 9.09
C ALA A 106 -11.88 31.23 10.23
N GLY A 107 -12.26 29.95 10.36
CA GLY A 107 -13.14 29.49 11.44
C GLY A 107 -12.55 29.69 12.83
N HIS A 108 -11.26 29.42 12.98
CA HIS A 108 -10.53 29.63 14.23
C HIS A 108 -10.45 31.11 14.59
N LEU A 109 -10.13 31.99 13.63
CA LEU A 109 -10.10 33.44 13.83
C LEU A 109 -11.47 34.02 14.19
N VAL A 110 -12.55 33.54 13.55
CA VAL A 110 -13.93 33.92 13.93
C VAL A 110 -14.22 33.48 15.36
N THR A 111 -13.90 32.24 15.71
CA THR A 111 -14.12 31.72 17.08
C THR A 111 -13.37 32.56 18.11
N ARG A 112 -12.10 32.90 17.83
CA ARG A 112 -11.28 33.80 18.65
C ARG A 112 -11.91 35.18 18.80
N SER A 113 -12.50 35.73 17.74
CA SER A 113 -13.13 37.06 17.81
C SER A 113 -14.37 37.10 18.70
N LEU A 114 -15.05 35.96 18.84
CA LEU A 114 -16.26 35.80 19.65
C LEU A 114 -15.91 35.47 21.10
N ASP A 115 -14.83 34.73 21.33
CA ASP A 115 -14.37 34.34 22.66
C ASP A 115 -13.09 35.09 23.06
N ARG A 116 -13.26 36.23 23.75
CA ARG A 116 -12.16 37.09 24.20
C ARG A 116 -11.24 36.44 25.25
N GLY A 117 -11.56 35.25 25.75
CA GLY A 117 -10.73 34.48 26.66
C GLY A 117 -9.67 33.61 25.98
N VAL A 118 -9.75 33.42 24.65
CA VAL A 118 -8.86 32.54 23.89
C VAL A 118 -7.60 33.29 23.44
N ALA A 119 -6.44 32.83 23.90
CA ALA A 119 -5.15 33.50 23.74
C ALA A 119 -4.30 32.98 22.56
N ASP A 120 -4.79 32.02 21.76
CA ASP A 120 -4.03 31.43 20.64
C ASP A 120 -3.48 32.52 19.74
N SER A 121 -2.22 32.47 19.34
CA SER A 121 -1.60 33.52 18.54
C SER A 121 -1.98 33.38 17.04
N VAL A 122 -2.00 34.48 16.27
CA VAL A 122 -2.22 34.38 14.80
C VAL A 122 -1.18 33.47 14.11
N PRO A 123 0.12 33.53 14.45
CA PRO A 123 1.12 32.59 13.92
C PRO A 123 0.78 31.12 14.19
N GLU A 124 0.31 30.81 15.39
CA GLU A 124 -0.12 29.46 15.77
C GLU A 124 -1.31 28.99 14.94
N ILE A 125 -2.34 29.83 14.76
CA ILE A 125 -3.49 29.50 13.92
C ILE A 125 -3.06 29.21 12.47
N VAL A 126 -2.13 29.98 11.91
CA VAL A 126 -1.58 29.75 10.57
C VAL A 126 -0.82 28.43 10.48
N PHE A 127 -0.03 28.11 11.51
CA PHE A 127 0.67 26.83 11.61
C PHE A 127 -0.31 25.64 11.68
N LEU A 128 -1.31 25.71 12.57
CA LEU A 128 -2.35 24.68 12.73
C LEU A 128 -3.18 24.50 11.45
N ALA A 129 -3.53 25.60 10.78
CA ALA A 129 -4.22 25.58 9.49
C ALA A 129 -3.43 24.80 8.43
N ALA A 130 -2.13 25.08 8.32
CA ALA A 130 -1.28 24.45 7.33
C ALA A 130 -1.03 22.97 7.62
N VAL A 131 -0.63 22.62 8.85
CA VAL A 131 -0.39 21.22 9.22
C VAL A 131 -1.70 20.41 9.19
N GLY A 132 -2.82 21.01 9.61
CA GLY A 132 -4.14 20.39 9.53
C GLY A 132 -4.55 20.09 8.10
N GLY A 133 -4.38 21.06 7.19
CA GLY A 133 -4.66 20.89 5.77
C GLY A 133 -3.81 19.78 5.14
N LEU A 134 -2.51 19.74 5.45
CA LEU A 134 -1.58 18.73 4.95
C LEU A 134 -1.90 17.32 5.48
N VAL A 135 -2.15 17.18 6.78
CA VAL A 135 -2.47 15.87 7.40
C VAL A 135 -3.84 15.38 6.94
N ALA A 136 -4.84 16.27 6.82
CA ALA A 136 -6.14 15.89 6.29
C ALA A 136 -6.06 15.46 4.83
N ALA A 137 -5.28 16.16 4.00
CA ALA A 137 -5.02 15.76 2.62
C ALA A 137 -4.30 14.41 2.56
N LEU A 138 -3.28 14.20 3.40
CA LEU A 138 -2.57 12.92 3.49
C LEU A 138 -3.54 11.78 3.81
N LEU A 139 -4.36 11.94 4.85
CA LEU A 139 -5.36 10.94 5.22
C LEU A 139 -6.37 10.71 4.09
N ARG A 140 -6.72 11.74 3.33
CA ARG A 140 -7.57 11.58 2.14
C ARG A 140 -6.95 10.84 0.98
N THR A 141 -5.64 10.86 0.85
CA THR A 141 -4.95 10.06 -0.17
C THR A 141 -4.79 8.59 0.21
N VAL A 142 -4.98 8.21 1.48
CA VAL A 142 -4.79 6.83 1.96
C VAL A 142 -6.08 6.16 2.46
N LEU A 143 -7.11 6.94 2.78
CA LEU A 143 -8.42 6.46 3.24
C LEU A 143 -9.47 6.56 2.13
N PHE A 144 -10.56 5.81 2.26
CA PHE A 144 -11.67 5.89 1.33
C PHE A 144 -12.43 7.19 1.48
N GLU A 145 -13.11 7.62 0.41
CA GLU A 145 -13.95 8.83 0.44
C GLU A 145 -14.95 8.80 1.59
N SER A 146 -15.49 7.64 1.99
CA SER A 146 -16.41 7.45 3.14
C SER A 146 -15.85 7.89 4.49
N ASP A 147 -14.53 7.96 4.63
CA ASP A 147 -13.88 8.01 5.93
C ASP A 147 -13.70 9.45 6.47
N ASP A 148 -14.60 10.38 6.10
CA ASP A 148 -14.61 11.75 6.65
C ASP A 148 -14.58 11.76 8.18
N PRO A 149 -15.30 10.85 8.89
CA PRO A 149 -15.25 10.80 10.35
C PRO A 149 -13.85 10.52 10.90
N VAL A 150 -13.12 9.61 10.26
CA VAL A 150 -11.77 9.23 10.67
C VAL A 150 -10.83 10.40 10.45
N VAL A 151 -10.88 11.04 9.27
CA VAL A 151 -10.07 12.23 8.97
C VAL A 151 -10.34 13.33 9.99
N MET A 152 -11.62 13.62 10.26
CA MET A 152 -12.03 14.70 11.16
C MET A 152 -11.56 14.46 12.60
N VAL A 153 -11.78 13.26 13.14
CA VAL A 153 -11.37 12.94 14.51
C VAL A 153 -9.85 12.89 14.63
N THR A 154 -9.15 12.23 13.70
CA THR A 154 -7.69 12.13 13.74
C THR A 154 -7.03 13.50 13.62
N VAL A 155 -7.47 14.35 12.68
CA VAL A 155 -6.93 15.71 12.53
C VAL A 155 -7.28 16.57 13.76
N GLY A 156 -8.50 16.46 14.29
CA GLY A 156 -8.90 17.17 15.50
C GLY A 156 -8.02 16.83 16.70
N LEU A 157 -7.80 15.56 16.97
CA LEU A 157 -6.93 15.10 18.05
C LEU A 157 -5.46 15.50 17.83
N TRP A 158 -4.99 15.42 16.59
CA TRP A 158 -3.64 15.84 16.22
C TRP A 158 -3.41 17.33 16.44
N LEU A 159 -4.32 18.18 15.96
CA LEU A 159 -4.21 19.63 16.13
C LEU A 159 -4.36 20.02 17.60
N TRP A 160 -5.23 19.36 18.36
CA TRP A 160 -5.33 19.59 19.80
C TRP A 160 -4.05 19.20 20.54
N LEU A 161 -3.40 18.09 20.18
CA LEU A 161 -2.07 17.78 20.71
C LEU A 161 -1.09 18.92 20.43
N LEU A 162 -1.06 19.45 19.20
CA LEU A 162 -0.15 20.53 18.83
C LEU A 162 -0.43 21.83 19.60
N THR A 163 -1.69 22.15 19.94
CA THR A 163 -1.97 23.32 20.78
C THR A 163 -1.40 23.17 22.19
N THR A 164 -1.27 21.95 22.72
CA THR A 164 -0.64 21.72 24.03
C THR A 164 0.88 21.81 24.01
N LEU A 165 1.50 21.69 22.83
CA LEU A 165 2.94 21.69 22.64
C LEU A 165 3.48 23.01 22.10
N SER A 166 2.60 23.93 21.68
CA SER A 166 2.98 25.10 20.90
C SER A 166 3.90 26.04 21.70
N VAL A 167 5.17 26.04 21.28
CA VAL A 167 6.24 26.93 21.73
C VAL A 167 6.12 28.27 20.97
N ASP A 168 6.67 29.36 21.51
CA ASP A 168 6.62 30.72 20.94
C ASP A 168 6.86 30.77 19.41
N VAL A 169 5.76 30.77 18.64
CA VAL A 169 5.79 30.81 17.17
C VAL A 169 5.74 32.25 16.68
N THR A 170 6.69 32.60 15.83
CA THR A 170 6.69 33.90 15.14
C THR A 170 6.06 33.78 13.75
N LEU A 171 5.34 34.82 13.31
CA LEU A 171 4.72 34.83 11.97
C LEU A 171 5.77 34.63 10.87
N ARG A 172 6.95 35.24 11.05
CA ARG A 172 8.09 35.09 10.13
C ARG A 172 8.63 33.66 10.11
N GLY A 173 8.79 33.04 11.28
CA GLY A 173 9.25 31.65 11.39
C GLY A 173 8.31 30.67 10.70
N VAL A 174 7.00 30.77 10.98
CA VAL A 174 5.97 29.94 10.33
C VAL A 174 5.96 30.19 8.81
N GLY A 175 6.02 31.44 8.36
CA GLY A 175 6.07 31.77 6.93
C GLY A 175 7.27 31.15 6.21
N ILE A 176 8.47 31.21 6.81
CA ILE A 176 9.68 30.58 6.26
C ILE A 176 9.54 29.05 6.25
N ALA A 177 9.08 28.46 7.36
CA ALA A 177 8.88 27.01 7.46
C ALA A 177 7.90 26.50 6.40
N LEU A 178 6.80 27.22 6.15
CA LEU A 178 5.84 26.90 5.10
C LEU A 178 6.44 27.03 3.71
N ALA A 179 7.15 28.13 3.42
CA ALA A 179 7.79 28.33 2.13
C ALA A 179 8.80 27.21 1.81
N VAL A 180 9.63 26.84 2.79
CA VAL A 180 10.58 25.73 2.68
C VAL A 180 9.85 24.39 2.50
N SER A 181 8.81 24.13 3.28
CA SER A 181 8.06 22.87 3.21
C SER A 181 7.34 22.71 1.87
N VAL A 182 6.69 23.77 1.36
CA VAL A 182 6.04 23.76 0.04
C VAL A 182 7.07 23.61 -1.08
N GLY A 183 8.18 24.36 -1.02
CA GLY A 183 9.24 24.27 -2.02
C GLY A 183 9.86 22.88 -2.10
N LEU A 184 10.14 22.25 -0.95
CA LEU A 184 10.66 20.88 -0.89
C LEU A 184 9.62 19.86 -1.32
N GLY A 185 8.35 20.01 -0.92
CA GLY A 185 7.27 19.14 -1.38
C GLY A 185 7.16 19.15 -2.91
N TYR A 186 7.11 20.35 -3.49
CA TYR A 186 7.10 20.53 -4.94
C TYR A 186 8.33 19.90 -5.60
N ALA A 187 9.54 20.14 -5.06
CA ALA A 187 10.76 19.54 -5.60
C ALA A 187 10.73 18.00 -5.52
N SER A 188 10.27 17.43 -4.41
CA SER A 188 10.17 15.98 -4.24
C SER A 188 9.18 15.34 -5.22
N TYR A 189 8.07 16.01 -5.48
CA TYR A 189 7.07 15.60 -6.48
C TYR A 189 7.60 15.74 -7.91
N ALA A 190 8.15 16.91 -8.26
CA ALA A 190 8.66 17.20 -9.60
C ALA A 190 9.87 16.35 -10.00
N LEU A 191 10.68 15.92 -9.03
CA LEU A 191 11.78 14.97 -9.23
C LEU A 191 11.34 13.51 -9.13
N GLU A 192 10.04 13.25 -8.95
CA GLU A 192 9.44 11.91 -8.79
C GLU A 192 10.09 11.07 -7.66
N THR A 193 10.71 11.74 -6.68
CA THR A 193 11.37 11.08 -5.53
C THR A 193 10.36 10.66 -4.46
N ALA A 194 9.17 11.27 -4.46
CA ALA A 194 8.08 10.93 -3.56
C ALA A 194 6.74 10.94 -4.31
N SER A 195 5.90 9.96 -3.99
CA SER A 195 4.48 9.95 -4.37
C SER A 195 3.71 11.08 -3.67
N ILE A 196 2.50 11.44 -4.12
CA ILE A 196 1.67 12.48 -3.47
C ILE A 196 1.48 12.20 -1.96
N PRO A 197 1.10 10.97 -1.52
CA PRO A 197 1.03 10.66 -0.08
C PRO A 197 2.39 10.77 0.62
N GLY A 198 3.47 10.31 -0.02
CA GLY A 198 4.83 10.41 0.54
C GLY A 198 5.28 11.85 0.72
N MET A 199 5.01 12.71 -0.26
CA MET A 199 5.25 14.15 -0.22
C MET A 199 4.47 14.79 0.94
N LEU A 200 3.16 14.56 1.05
CA LEU A 200 2.35 15.14 2.13
C LEU A 200 2.82 14.69 3.52
N ALA A 201 3.18 13.41 3.67
CA ALA A 201 3.77 12.89 4.91
C ALA A 201 5.10 13.56 5.24
N GLY A 202 5.99 13.73 4.25
CA GLY A 202 7.29 14.37 4.42
C GLY A 202 7.17 15.86 4.77
N VAL A 203 6.33 16.59 4.04
CA VAL A 203 6.07 18.02 4.24
C VAL A 203 5.41 18.28 5.59
N SER A 204 4.40 17.49 5.99
CA SER A 204 3.76 17.63 7.31
C SER A 204 4.73 17.33 8.45
N THR A 205 5.49 16.23 8.36
CA THR A 205 6.51 15.87 9.36
C THR A 205 7.61 16.92 9.44
N GLY A 206 8.07 17.41 8.29
CA GLY A 206 9.09 18.46 8.19
C GLY A 206 8.63 19.78 8.80
N LEU A 207 7.40 20.23 8.49
CA LEU A 207 6.82 21.45 9.05
C LEU A 207 6.72 21.39 10.58
N VAL A 208 6.24 20.28 11.13
CA VAL A 208 6.17 20.07 12.60
C VAL A 208 7.57 20.06 13.20
N THR A 209 8.52 19.41 12.54
CA THR A 209 9.92 19.34 13.00
C THR A 209 10.58 20.73 13.03
N ILE A 210 10.40 21.55 12.00
CA ILE A 210 10.94 22.92 11.97
C ILE A 210 10.35 23.76 13.10
N VAL A 211 9.04 23.67 13.33
CA VAL A 211 8.34 24.56 14.27
C VAL A 211 8.58 24.15 15.72
N LEU A 212 8.55 22.85 16.04
CA LEU A 212 8.71 22.36 17.42
C LEU A 212 10.18 22.08 17.80
N GLY A 213 10.98 21.63 16.84
CA GLY A 213 12.39 21.28 17.06
C GLY A 213 13.35 22.44 16.79
N ASP A 214 13.07 23.24 15.74
CA ASP A 214 13.93 24.23 15.08
C ASP A 214 14.54 23.76 13.74
N VAL A 215 15.30 24.66 13.10
CA VAL A 215 15.93 24.45 11.79
C VAL A 215 17.02 23.37 11.84
N ALA A 216 17.71 23.18 12.96
CA ALA A 216 18.78 22.18 13.08
C ALA A 216 18.21 20.75 13.07
N TRP A 217 17.11 20.51 13.79
CA TRP A 217 16.39 19.22 13.75
C TRP A 217 15.90 18.94 12.33
N PHE A 218 15.31 19.94 11.70
CA PHE A 218 14.87 19.82 10.32
C PHE A 218 16.02 19.54 9.35
N ALA A 219 17.18 20.19 9.51
CA ALA A 219 18.35 19.99 8.64
C ALA A 219 18.81 18.53 8.63
N VAL A 220 18.80 17.86 9.78
CA VAL A 220 19.13 16.43 9.90
C VAL A 220 18.07 15.58 9.19
N LEU A 221 16.79 15.88 9.42
CA LEU A 221 15.68 15.13 8.81
C LEU A 221 15.66 15.28 7.28
N ILE A 222 15.83 16.50 6.75
CA ILE A 222 15.82 16.75 5.32
C ILE A 222 17.05 16.17 4.64
N ALA A 223 18.23 16.15 5.29
CA ALA A 223 19.39 15.46 4.77
C ALA A 223 19.10 13.97 4.54
N PHE A 224 18.40 13.32 5.48
CA PHE A 224 17.93 11.95 5.30
C PHE A 224 16.97 11.79 4.13
N PHE A 225 15.95 12.64 4.03
CA PHE A 225 14.99 12.52 2.93
C PHE A 225 15.60 12.80 1.55
N VAL A 226 16.49 13.78 1.44
CA VAL A 226 17.17 14.12 0.19
C VAL A 226 18.12 12.99 -0.23
N VAL A 227 19.04 12.58 0.65
CA VAL A 227 20.00 11.51 0.33
C VAL A 227 19.26 10.21 0.07
N GLY A 228 18.29 9.86 0.91
CA GLY A 228 17.54 8.62 0.76
C GLY A 228 16.64 8.59 -0.48
N GLY A 229 15.99 9.70 -0.83
CA GLY A 229 15.16 9.81 -2.03
C GLY A 229 15.97 9.79 -3.33
N LEU A 230 17.18 10.36 -3.32
CA LEU A 230 18.10 10.26 -4.45
C LEU A 230 18.68 8.85 -4.58
N SER A 231 19.03 8.23 -3.45
CA SER A 231 19.55 6.86 -3.40
C SER A 231 18.55 5.85 -3.99
N THR A 232 17.25 5.97 -3.71
CA THR A 232 16.24 5.03 -4.25
C THR A 232 16.16 5.07 -5.78
N LYS A 233 16.41 6.23 -6.40
CA LYS A 233 16.45 6.39 -7.86
C LYS A 233 17.82 6.06 -8.48
N PHE A 234 18.90 6.13 -7.69
CA PHE A 234 20.25 5.84 -8.17
C PHE A 234 20.37 4.40 -8.67
N ARG A 235 20.74 4.24 -9.95
CA ARG A 235 20.85 2.95 -10.66
C ARG A 235 19.61 2.06 -10.47
N TYR A 236 18.43 2.66 -10.60
CA TYR A 236 17.16 1.97 -10.41
C TYR A 236 17.03 0.68 -11.22
N GLN A 237 17.47 0.67 -12.49
CA GLN A 237 17.42 -0.52 -13.34
C GLN A 237 18.26 -1.68 -12.79
N GLU A 238 19.44 -1.40 -12.23
CA GLU A 238 20.29 -2.44 -11.61
C GLU A 238 19.64 -3.00 -10.34
N LYS A 239 18.95 -2.15 -9.57
CA LYS A 239 18.17 -2.57 -8.40
C LYS A 239 16.95 -3.40 -8.81
N LEU A 240 16.31 -3.06 -9.93
CA LEU A 240 15.21 -3.83 -10.53
C LEU A 240 15.66 -5.22 -10.95
N ASP A 241 16.77 -5.33 -11.68
CA ASP A 241 17.31 -6.61 -12.15
C ASP A 241 17.70 -7.52 -10.97
N ARG A 242 18.09 -6.92 -9.83
CA ARG A 242 18.42 -7.62 -8.58
C ARG A 242 17.20 -7.91 -7.69
N GLY A 243 16.01 -7.42 -8.04
CA GLY A 243 14.79 -7.59 -7.24
C GLY A 243 14.78 -6.82 -5.92
N VAL A 244 15.61 -5.78 -5.79
CA VAL A 244 15.73 -4.93 -4.58
C VAL A 244 15.33 -3.48 -4.84
N ALA A 245 14.73 -3.18 -5.99
CA ALA A 245 14.28 -1.83 -6.31
C ALA A 245 13.07 -1.46 -5.46
N GLU A 246 13.05 -0.19 -5.05
CA GLU A 246 11.89 0.41 -4.40
C GLU A 246 10.70 0.42 -5.39
N PRO A 247 9.47 0.12 -4.94
CA PRO A 247 8.28 0.22 -5.79
C PRO A 247 8.04 1.65 -6.32
N ASN A 248 7.05 1.82 -7.20
CA ASN A 248 6.67 3.12 -7.78
C ASN A 248 7.85 3.84 -8.45
N GLU A 249 8.64 3.10 -9.24
CA GLU A 249 9.79 3.64 -9.97
C GLU A 249 10.84 4.30 -9.07
N GLY A 250 10.92 3.89 -7.80
CA GLY A 250 11.82 4.50 -6.82
C GLY A 250 11.24 5.71 -6.06
N ALA A 251 9.96 6.04 -6.27
CA ALA A 251 9.27 7.10 -5.56
C ALA A 251 8.78 6.61 -4.18
N ARG A 252 9.15 7.32 -3.11
CA ARG A 252 8.79 6.93 -1.74
C ARG A 252 7.30 7.17 -1.46
N GLY A 253 6.64 6.14 -0.91
CA GLY A 253 5.26 6.18 -0.42
C GLY A 253 5.11 6.79 0.98
N ALA A 254 3.88 7.13 1.38
CA ALA A 254 3.59 7.57 2.76
C ALA A 254 4.02 6.53 3.80
N ALA A 255 3.82 5.24 3.53
CA ALA A 255 4.23 4.17 4.44
C ALA A 255 5.75 4.18 4.68
N ASN A 256 6.56 4.37 3.63
CA ASN A 256 8.02 4.45 3.75
C ASN A 256 8.45 5.70 4.54
N VAL A 257 7.88 6.86 4.19
CA VAL A 257 8.17 8.14 4.86
C VAL A 257 7.80 8.10 6.34
N LEU A 258 6.62 7.59 6.68
CA LEU A 258 6.16 7.49 8.07
C LEU A 258 6.88 6.39 8.85
N ALA A 259 7.21 5.25 8.24
CA ALA A 259 7.97 4.19 8.93
C ALA A 259 9.34 4.72 9.40
N ASN A 260 10.04 5.46 8.53
CA ASN A 260 11.33 6.06 8.86
C ASN A 260 11.21 7.35 9.68
N GLY A 261 10.11 8.10 9.52
CA GLY A 261 9.89 9.41 10.14
C GLY A 261 9.12 9.39 11.46
N ALA A 262 8.43 8.30 11.82
CA ALA A 262 7.57 8.25 13.01
C ALA A 262 8.37 8.37 14.32
N VAL A 263 9.47 7.65 14.46
CA VAL A 263 10.32 7.72 15.66
C VAL A 263 11.00 9.10 15.78
N PRO A 264 11.60 9.67 14.71
CA PRO A 264 12.05 11.06 14.73
C PRO A 264 10.95 12.07 15.11
N LEU A 265 9.77 11.95 14.52
CA LEU A 265 8.64 12.83 14.84
C LEU A 265 8.22 12.70 16.31
N ALA A 266 8.09 11.48 16.81
CA ALA A 266 7.77 11.22 18.21
C ALA A 266 8.83 11.81 19.16
N ALA A 267 10.11 11.74 18.79
CA ALA A 267 11.20 12.34 19.56
C ALA A 267 11.08 13.88 19.60
N VAL A 268 10.75 14.54 18.48
CA VAL A 268 10.50 15.99 18.44
C VAL A 268 9.29 16.36 19.31
N LEU A 269 8.19 15.63 19.21
CA LEU A 269 6.99 15.87 20.03
C LEU A 269 7.30 15.70 21.52
N ALA A 270 8.03 14.66 21.89
CA ALA A 270 8.42 14.41 23.28
C ALA A 270 9.42 15.46 23.79
N TYR A 271 10.33 15.92 22.93
CA TYR A 271 11.22 17.05 23.22
C TYR A 271 10.43 18.33 23.51
N ALA A 272 9.38 18.64 22.73
CA ALA A 272 8.51 19.78 22.99
C ALA A 272 7.66 19.58 24.26
N ALA A 273 7.14 18.37 24.47
CA ALA A 273 6.30 18.01 25.62
C ALA A 273 7.03 18.08 26.96
N ALA A 274 8.35 17.81 26.97
CA ALA A 274 9.17 17.73 28.19
C ALA A 274 9.11 18.97 29.08
N GLU A 275 8.88 20.15 28.49
CA GLU A 275 8.80 21.43 29.21
C GLU A 275 7.39 22.04 29.23
N THR A 276 6.55 21.71 28.25
CA THR A 276 5.20 22.28 28.09
C THR A 276 4.14 21.51 28.85
N VAL A 277 4.29 20.19 28.97
CA VAL A 277 3.33 19.32 29.67
C VAL A 277 3.69 19.26 31.14
N VAL A 278 2.73 19.62 32.01
CA VAL A 278 2.86 19.56 33.47
C VAL A 278 2.11 18.34 33.99
N VAL A 279 2.78 17.51 34.80
CA VAL A 279 2.18 16.34 35.47
C VAL A 279 2.21 16.60 36.97
N GLY A 280 1.04 16.88 37.55
CA GLY A 280 0.95 17.38 38.93
C GLY A 280 1.43 18.82 39.01
N ASP A 281 2.44 19.08 39.84
CA ASP A 281 3.03 20.42 40.04
C ASP A 281 4.38 20.60 39.33
N ALA A 282 4.82 19.62 38.53
CA ALA A 282 6.13 19.60 37.90
C ALA A 282 6.04 19.37 36.38
N PRO A 283 6.93 19.98 35.57
CA PRO A 283 7.01 19.67 34.15
C PRO A 283 7.34 18.19 33.95
N LEU A 284 6.94 17.63 32.79
CA LEU A 284 7.12 16.22 32.46
C LEU A 284 8.57 15.75 32.63
N SER A 285 9.54 16.62 32.29
CA SER A 285 10.98 16.38 32.47
C SER A 285 11.46 16.30 33.92
N ALA A 286 10.70 16.83 34.88
CA ALA A 286 10.97 16.70 36.31
C ALA A 286 10.17 15.55 36.94
N ALA A 287 8.98 15.27 36.41
CA ALA A 287 8.14 14.13 36.82
C ALA A 287 8.71 12.79 36.36
N LEU A 288 9.34 12.75 35.17
CA LEU A 288 10.09 11.60 34.66
C LEU A 288 11.59 11.90 34.80
N PRO A 289 12.41 10.99 35.33
CA PRO A 289 13.87 11.17 35.43
C PRO A 289 14.56 11.02 34.06
N VAL A 290 14.01 11.63 33.01
CA VAL A 290 14.49 11.54 31.63
C VAL A 290 14.87 12.94 31.18
N SER A 291 16.17 13.16 30.97
CA SER A 291 16.68 14.41 30.42
C SER A 291 16.11 14.65 29.02
N ARG A 292 15.74 15.90 28.72
CA ARG A 292 15.27 16.33 27.41
C ARG A 292 16.26 15.99 26.28
N THR A 293 17.56 15.95 26.58
CA THR A 293 18.62 15.56 25.66
C THR A 293 18.49 14.11 25.16
N VAL A 294 17.82 13.23 25.91
CA VAL A 294 17.56 11.85 25.47
C VAL A 294 16.77 11.84 24.17
N PHE A 295 15.79 12.73 24.00
CA PHE A 295 15.01 12.80 22.76
C PHE A 295 15.84 13.24 21.55
N LEU A 296 16.88 14.05 21.75
CA LEU A 296 17.84 14.37 20.70
C LEU A 296 18.61 13.12 20.26
N PHE A 297 19.07 12.29 21.20
CA PHE A 297 19.73 11.03 20.87
C PHE A 297 18.80 10.03 20.18
N VAL A 298 17.53 9.94 20.62
CA VAL A 298 16.51 9.11 19.96
C VAL A 298 16.30 9.59 18.53
N PHE A 299 16.18 10.90 18.32
CA PHE A 299 16.00 11.49 16.99
C PHE A 299 17.17 11.21 16.06
N VAL A 300 18.39 11.58 16.46
CA VAL A 300 19.59 11.39 15.62
C VAL A 300 19.88 9.91 15.39
N GLY A 301 19.69 9.07 16.41
CA GLY A 301 19.83 7.62 16.32
C GLY A 301 18.84 7.02 15.33
N ALA A 302 17.56 7.36 15.43
CA ALA A 302 16.54 6.87 14.51
C ALA A 302 16.78 7.31 13.07
N VAL A 303 17.12 8.58 12.84
CA VAL A 303 17.44 9.08 11.49
C VAL A 303 18.68 8.39 10.92
N SER A 304 19.70 8.17 11.75
CA SER A 304 20.93 7.48 11.36
C SER A 304 20.68 6.01 11.02
N THR A 305 19.87 5.30 11.82
CA THR A 305 19.45 3.92 11.52
C THR A 305 18.67 3.84 10.20
N ALA A 306 17.69 4.72 9.99
CA ALA A 306 16.92 4.77 8.75
C ALA A 306 17.80 5.10 7.53
N MET A 307 18.77 6.00 7.69
CA MET A 307 19.75 6.32 6.65
C MET A 307 20.62 5.11 6.31
N SER A 308 21.19 4.44 7.31
CA SER A 308 22.04 3.27 7.11
C SER A 308 21.30 2.13 6.41
N ASP A 309 20.04 1.88 6.78
CA ASP A 309 19.19 0.87 6.14
C ASP A 309 18.93 1.21 4.66
N THR A 310 18.58 2.47 4.37
CA THR A 310 18.40 2.95 2.99
C THR A 310 19.65 2.74 2.14
N LEU A 311 20.80 3.21 2.62
CA LEU A 311 22.06 3.19 1.87
C LEU A 311 22.66 1.79 1.74
N SER A 312 22.32 0.86 2.63
CA SER A 312 22.80 -0.53 2.56
C SER A 312 22.35 -1.27 1.29
N SER A 313 21.34 -0.75 0.59
CA SER A 313 20.82 -1.31 -0.67
C SER A 313 21.57 -0.84 -1.92
N GLU A 314 22.54 0.07 -1.78
CA GLU A 314 23.25 0.65 -2.93
C GLU A 314 24.20 -0.36 -3.60
N PRO A 315 24.15 -0.49 -4.94
CA PRO A 315 25.12 -1.29 -5.67
C PRO A 315 26.53 -0.69 -5.53
N PRO A 316 27.58 -1.53 -5.43
CA PRO A 316 28.94 -1.04 -5.38
C PRO A 316 29.28 -0.22 -6.64
N ALA A 317 30.09 0.83 -6.44
CA ALA A 317 30.53 1.71 -7.53
C ALA A 317 31.35 0.96 -8.60
N SER A 318 31.99 -0.15 -8.23
CA SER A 318 32.79 -1.03 -9.08
C SER A 318 32.14 -2.42 -9.23
N PRO A 319 32.36 -3.12 -10.37
CA PRO A 319 31.95 -4.51 -10.49
C PRO A 319 32.59 -5.29 -9.36
N ALA A 320 31.75 -5.93 -8.56
CA ALA A 320 32.21 -6.64 -7.39
C ALA A 320 33.19 -7.74 -7.85
N PRO A 321 34.39 -7.83 -7.25
CA PRO A 321 35.36 -8.85 -7.62
C PRO A 321 34.73 -10.25 -7.48
N ALA A 322 35.12 -11.19 -8.35
CA ALA A 322 34.47 -12.49 -8.54
C ALA A 322 34.23 -13.33 -7.26
N TRP A 323 34.90 -13.01 -6.15
CA TRP A 323 34.69 -13.65 -4.85
C TRP A 323 33.42 -13.22 -4.10
N SER A 324 32.72 -12.19 -4.58
CA SER A 324 31.45 -11.68 -4.04
C SER A 324 30.20 -12.36 -4.62
N ALA A 325 30.38 -13.31 -5.55
CA ALA A 325 29.28 -14.06 -6.14
C ALA A 325 28.43 -14.77 -5.04
N PRO A 326 27.10 -14.78 -5.18
CA PRO A 326 26.20 -15.44 -4.22
C PRO A 326 26.59 -16.91 -4.03
N TRP A 327 26.36 -17.45 -2.82
CA TRP A 327 26.74 -18.84 -2.50
C TRP A 327 26.20 -19.88 -3.47
N SER A 328 25.09 -19.59 -4.17
CA SER A 328 24.52 -20.45 -5.20
C SER A 328 25.45 -20.71 -6.39
N THR A 329 26.29 -19.75 -6.78
CA THR A 329 27.22 -19.90 -7.92
C THR A 329 28.52 -20.62 -7.53
N ARG A 330 28.86 -20.70 -6.25
CA ARG A 330 30.08 -21.38 -5.77
C ARG A 330 29.95 -22.90 -5.73
N CYS A 331 28.73 -23.43 -5.64
CA CYS A 331 28.51 -24.88 -5.59
C CYS A 331 28.46 -25.56 -6.97
N SER A 332 28.29 -24.81 -8.06
CA SER A 332 28.20 -25.34 -9.43
C SER A 332 29.54 -25.45 -10.17
N ALA A 333 30.63 -24.91 -9.62
CA ALA A 333 31.96 -24.99 -10.22
C ALA A 333 32.77 -26.18 -9.68
N GLY A 334 32.19 -27.38 -9.75
CA GLY A 334 32.91 -28.64 -9.59
C GLY A 334 33.59 -29.03 -10.90
N GLY A 335 34.62 -28.29 -11.30
CA GLY A 335 35.51 -28.69 -12.41
C GLY A 335 36.53 -29.74 -11.95
N PRO A 336 36.98 -30.67 -12.83
CA PRO A 336 37.90 -31.73 -12.45
C PRO A 336 39.24 -31.17 -11.97
N ARG A 337 39.72 -31.64 -10.82
CA ARG A 337 41.07 -31.32 -10.30
C ARG A 337 42.14 -31.79 -11.30
N PRO A 338 43.12 -30.95 -11.68
CA PRO A 338 44.28 -31.43 -12.40
C PRO A 338 45.18 -32.22 -11.44
N THR A 339 45.49 -33.47 -11.80
CA THR A 339 46.52 -34.28 -11.14
C THR A 339 47.89 -33.74 -11.52
N SER A 340 48.46 -32.84 -10.73
CA SER A 340 49.87 -32.47 -10.84
C SER A 340 50.69 -33.32 -9.86
N SER A 341 51.42 -34.28 -10.41
CA SER A 341 52.55 -34.92 -9.75
C SER A 341 53.73 -33.93 -9.67
N SER A 342 54.13 -33.52 -8.47
CA SER A 342 55.50 -33.05 -8.24
C SER A 342 55.99 -33.43 -6.84
N PRO A 343 57.30 -33.74 -6.68
CA PRO A 343 57.84 -34.24 -5.43
C PRO A 343 58.16 -33.11 -4.44
N ARG A 344 58.01 -33.39 -3.14
CA ARG A 344 58.51 -32.55 -2.04
C ARG A 344 60.04 -32.51 -2.01
N PRO A 345 60.63 -31.43 -1.48
CA PRO A 345 61.46 -31.64 -0.29
C PRO A 345 61.41 -30.54 0.80
N ALA A 346 61.68 -30.99 2.03
CA ALA A 346 62.43 -30.38 3.16
C ALA A 346 62.08 -28.95 3.64
N SER A 347 61.37 -28.77 4.77
CA SER A 347 61.86 -28.73 6.18
C SER A 347 62.51 -27.39 6.64
N SER A 348 61.70 -26.54 7.31
CA SER A 348 61.85 -25.92 8.68
C SER A 348 63.23 -25.42 9.21
N PRO A 349 63.34 -24.50 10.22
CA PRO A 349 62.35 -24.20 11.28
C PRO A 349 62.24 -22.74 11.87
N SER A 350 61.22 -22.60 12.75
CA SER A 350 61.04 -21.65 13.89
C SER A 350 60.68 -20.18 13.56
N SER A 351 59.69 -19.52 14.19
CA SER A 351 59.05 -19.67 15.51
C SER A 351 57.62 -19.05 15.52
N SER A 352 56.70 -19.66 16.28
CA SER A 352 55.34 -19.16 16.67
C SER A 352 55.43 -18.44 18.04
N PRO A 353 54.35 -17.95 18.72
CA PRO A 353 52.89 -18.12 18.48
C PRO A 353 51.94 -16.94 18.85
N ALA A 354 50.66 -17.05 18.42
CA ALA A 354 49.42 -16.79 19.19
C ALA A 354 48.21 -17.04 18.24
N SER A 355 47.57 -18.21 18.20
CA SER A 355 46.45 -18.73 19.06
C SER A 355 45.22 -17.81 19.09
N SER A 356 43.98 -18.26 18.84
CA SER A 356 43.39 -19.55 19.21
C SER A 356 42.11 -19.87 18.43
N GLU A 357 41.92 -21.17 18.25
CA GLU A 357 40.87 -21.87 17.52
C GLU A 357 39.55 -21.99 18.28
N CYS A 358 38.50 -22.09 17.48
CA CYS A 358 37.24 -22.72 17.81
C CYS A 358 37.46 -24.21 18.08
N SER A 359 37.03 -24.72 19.24
CA SER A 359 36.91 -26.16 19.48
C SER A 359 35.52 -26.50 20.00
N SER A 360 34.94 -27.47 19.31
CA SER A 360 33.71 -28.18 19.61
C SER A 360 33.90 -29.14 20.79
N THR A 361 32.96 -29.17 21.73
CA THR A 361 32.75 -30.37 22.57
C THR A 361 31.28 -30.57 22.94
N ALA A 362 30.74 -31.64 22.35
CA ALA A 362 29.76 -32.62 22.83
C ALA A 362 28.68 -32.26 23.87
N CYS A 363 27.44 -32.58 23.48
CA CYS A 363 26.36 -33.01 24.36
C CYS A 363 26.80 -34.13 25.31
N SER A 364 26.47 -34.01 26.59
CA SER A 364 26.07 -35.13 27.44
C SER A 364 25.34 -34.65 28.70
N ALA A 365 24.32 -35.43 29.08
CA ALA A 365 23.72 -35.56 30.41
C ALA A 365 22.75 -34.46 30.92
N LEU A 366 21.45 -34.80 30.89
CA LEU A 366 20.47 -34.49 31.94
C LEU A 366 20.72 -35.48 33.11
N PRO A 367 20.45 -35.10 34.39
CA PRO A 367 19.10 -35.30 34.90
C PRO A 367 18.56 -34.33 35.99
N SER A 368 17.23 -34.34 36.06
CA SER A 368 16.34 -34.31 37.26
C SER A 368 15.91 -33.01 37.95
N ARG A 369 14.57 -32.82 37.87
CA ARG A 369 13.56 -32.41 38.88
C ARG A 369 13.45 -30.95 39.33
N GLY A 370 12.25 -30.40 39.13
CA GLY A 370 11.71 -29.23 39.86
C GLY A 370 10.61 -28.45 39.14
N ASP A 371 9.41 -29.03 39.04
CA ASP A 371 8.09 -28.40 39.30
C ASP A 371 7.63 -27.04 38.69
N TRP A 372 6.51 -27.13 37.93
CA TRP A 372 5.38 -26.19 37.69
C TRP A 372 5.69 -24.73 37.25
N SER A 373 5.06 -24.08 36.26
CA SER A 373 3.77 -24.24 35.58
C SER A 373 3.68 -23.28 34.36
N ALA A 374 2.82 -23.66 33.40
CA ALA A 374 1.99 -22.84 32.53
C ALA A 374 2.59 -21.82 31.52
N THR A 375 2.19 -22.09 30.26
CA THR A 375 1.82 -21.15 29.17
C THR A 375 2.87 -20.87 28.06
N ALA A 376 2.38 -20.98 26.82
CA ALA A 376 2.98 -20.60 25.53
C ALA A 376 3.86 -21.64 24.82
N ALA A 377 3.20 -22.53 24.06
CA ALA A 377 3.79 -23.22 22.91
C ALA A 377 2.98 -22.85 21.66
N SER A 378 3.61 -22.17 20.71
CA SER A 378 4.03 -22.78 19.44
C SER A 378 4.09 -21.73 18.31
N THR A 379 5.30 -21.33 17.93
CA THR A 379 5.60 -20.98 16.54
C THR A 379 7.06 -21.36 16.25
N CYS A 380 7.30 -21.94 15.07
CA CYS A 380 8.57 -21.93 14.33
C CYS A 380 9.71 -22.86 14.89
N TRP A 381 10.35 -23.82 14.20
CA TRP A 381 10.53 -24.18 12.77
C TRP A 381 10.80 -25.70 12.66
N ARG A 382 10.26 -26.37 11.63
CA ARG A 382 10.84 -27.59 11.04
C ARG A 382 10.65 -27.56 9.53
N ARG A 383 11.75 -27.57 8.77
CA ARG A 383 12.04 -28.58 7.71
C ARG A 383 13.30 -28.19 6.91
N CYS A 384 14.31 -29.04 7.02
CA CYS A 384 15.06 -29.53 5.86
C CYS A 384 14.75 -31.04 5.72
N PRO A 385 14.67 -31.59 4.49
CA PRO A 385 14.22 -32.96 4.25
C PRO A 385 15.38 -33.97 4.31
N ALA A 386 15.13 -35.14 4.91
CA ALA A 386 16.01 -36.29 4.83
C ALA A 386 15.53 -37.25 3.74
N ALA A 387 16.47 -37.64 2.89
CA ALA A 387 16.37 -38.71 1.93
C ALA A 387 16.14 -40.07 2.63
N SER A 388 15.39 -40.96 1.98
CA SER A 388 15.38 -42.39 2.29
C SER A 388 15.66 -43.17 1.00
N LEU A 389 16.68 -44.04 1.09
CA LEU A 389 17.17 -44.97 0.09
C LEU A 389 16.46 -46.34 0.22
N PRO A 390 16.61 -47.25 -0.77
CA PRO A 390 15.64 -48.31 -1.08
C PRO A 390 15.95 -49.67 -0.44
N VAL A 391 14.97 -50.59 -0.51
CA VAL A 391 15.09 -52.02 -0.19
C VAL A 391 14.84 -52.84 -1.46
N SER A 392 15.61 -53.92 -1.60
CA SER A 392 15.91 -54.67 -2.82
C SER A 392 14.97 -55.86 -3.13
N SER A 393 14.68 -56.07 -4.43
CA SER A 393 14.49 -57.34 -5.20
C SER A 393 13.34 -58.32 -4.84
N PRO A 394 12.87 -59.23 -5.75
CA PRO A 394 13.49 -59.71 -7.01
C PRO A 394 12.59 -59.77 -8.28
N SER A 395 13.24 -60.00 -9.44
CA SER A 395 12.66 -60.26 -10.78
C SER A 395 11.98 -61.63 -10.92
N PRO A 396 11.20 -61.87 -12.01
CA PRO A 396 11.75 -62.70 -13.10
C PRO A 396 11.30 -62.36 -14.55
N SER A 397 12.22 -62.65 -15.49
CA SER A 397 12.12 -63.20 -16.86
C SER A 397 11.10 -62.71 -17.93
N ALA A 398 11.69 -62.18 -19.01
CA ALA A 398 11.62 -62.61 -20.42
C ALA A 398 10.27 -62.64 -21.20
N SER A 399 10.18 -61.86 -22.28
CA SER A 399 10.24 -62.39 -23.66
C SER A 399 10.37 -61.26 -24.69
N SER A 400 11.17 -61.57 -25.70
CA SER A 400 11.50 -60.81 -26.91
C SER A 400 10.34 -60.72 -27.89
N GLU A 401 10.24 -59.60 -28.60
CA GLU A 401 9.98 -59.61 -30.05
C GLU A 401 10.51 -58.32 -30.70
N MET A 402 10.93 -58.49 -31.94
CA MET A 402 11.88 -57.69 -32.72
C MET A 402 11.16 -57.06 -33.92
N SER A 403 11.77 -55.99 -34.45
CA SER A 403 11.55 -55.37 -35.78
C SER A 403 10.26 -54.55 -35.97
N ASP A 404 10.36 -53.24 -36.19
CA ASP A 404 10.70 -52.67 -37.50
C ASP A 404 11.13 -51.18 -37.40
N ASP A 405 12.14 -50.84 -38.20
CA ASP A 405 12.70 -49.50 -38.40
C ASP A 405 11.78 -48.66 -39.31
N ALA A 406 11.37 -47.47 -38.85
CA ALA A 406 10.96 -46.36 -39.71
C ALA A 406 11.29 -45.02 -39.01
N PRO A 407 11.92 -44.04 -39.70
CA PRO A 407 12.25 -42.77 -39.07
C PRO A 407 10.97 -41.94 -38.85
N PRO A 408 10.75 -41.33 -37.66
CA PRO A 408 9.59 -40.47 -37.45
C PRO A 408 9.78 -39.13 -38.17
N GLU A 409 8.78 -38.74 -38.94
CA GLU A 409 8.67 -37.40 -39.52
C GLU A 409 8.64 -36.32 -38.43
N PRO A 410 9.18 -35.12 -38.70
CA PRO A 410 9.26 -34.06 -37.70
C PRO A 410 7.88 -33.51 -37.32
N GLY A 411 7.40 -33.97 -36.16
CA GLY A 411 6.83 -33.14 -35.11
C GLY A 411 5.65 -32.24 -35.47
N THR A 412 4.46 -32.83 -35.65
CA THR A 412 3.25 -32.15 -35.17
C THR A 412 3.16 -32.42 -33.68
N THR A 413 3.37 -31.39 -32.86
CA THR A 413 3.16 -31.45 -31.41
C THR A 413 1.67 -31.65 -31.13
N ALA A 414 1.24 -32.92 -31.13
CA ALA A 414 -0.02 -33.31 -30.55
C ALA A 414 0.05 -33.03 -29.04
N PHE A 415 -0.51 -31.90 -28.60
CA PHE A 415 -0.76 -31.63 -27.19
C PHE A 415 -1.89 -32.56 -26.74
N PRO A 416 -1.70 -33.43 -25.72
CA PRO A 416 -2.78 -34.28 -25.26
C PRO A 416 -3.86 -33.43 -24.57
N ASP A 417 -5.06 -33.49 -25.13
CA ASP A 417 -6.30 -32.91 -24.63
C ASP A 417 -6.69 -33.51 -23.26
N ARG A 418 -6.57 -32.68 -22.23
CA ARG A 418 -7.53 -32.59 -21.12
C ARG A 418 -7.85 -31.11 -20.95
N PRO A 419 -9.09 -30.72 -20.60
CA PRO A 419 -9.37 -29.32 -20.35
C PRO A 419 -8.43 -28.84 -19.23
N ARG A 420 -7.49 -27.97 -19.62
CA ARG A 420 -6.54 -27.35 -18.69
C ARG A 420 -7.24 -26.44 -17.69
N VAL A 421 -8.56 -26.24 -17.83
CA VAL A 421 -9.41 -25.36 -17.06
C VAL A 421 -10.51 -26.17 -16.38
N ARG A 422 -10.77 -25.88 -15.11
CA ARG A 422 -11.87 -26.45 -14.31
C ARG A 422 -12.42 -25.39 -13.35
N ASP A 423 -13.60 -25.59 -12.79
CA ASP A 423 -14.06 -24.76 -11.67
C ASP A 423 -13.12 -24.90 -10.45
N ALA A 424 -13.02 -23.82 -9.68
CA ALA A 424 -12.26 -23.79 -8.45
C ALA A 424 -12.89 -24.69 -7.38
N ARG A 425 -12.03 -25.27 -6.56
CA ARG A 425 -12.38 -26.11 -5.40
C ARG A 425 -11.97 -25.37 -4.12
N PRO A 426 -12.57 -25.67 -2.97
CA PRO A 426 -12.14 -25.09 -1.69
C PRO A 426 -10.64 -25.26 -1.39
N ALA A 427 -10.03 -26.36 -1.85
CA ALA A 427 -8.60 -26.64 -1.70
C ALA A 427 -7.68 -25.71 -2.53
N ASP A 428 -8.21 -25.04 -3.56
CA ASP A 428 -7.42 -24.13 -4.40
C ASP A 428 -7.19 -22.77 -3.73
N ARG A 429 -7.86 -22.48 -2.60
CA ARG A 429 -7.84 -21.17 -1.92
C ARG A 429 -6.44 -20.60 -1.72
N GLU A 430 -5.54 -21.36 -1.08
CA GLU A 430 -4.18 -20.91 -0.80
C GLU A 430 -3.33 -20.73 -2.08
N PRO A 431 -3.31 -21.70 -3.03
CA PRO A 431 -2.70 -21.49 -4.34
C PRO A 431 -3.20 -20.25 -5.10
N LEU A 432 -4.51 -19.99 -5.09
CA LEU A 432 -5.10 -18.86 -5.79
C LEU A 432 -4.73 -17.52 -5.12
N LEU A 433 -4.72 -17.45 -3.79
CA LEU A 433 -4.23 -16.28 -3.05
C LEU A 433 -2.75 -16.00 -3.34
N ALA A 434 -1.93 -17.04 -3.53
CA ALA A 434 -0.54 -16.88 -3.94
C ALA A 434 -0.42 -16.34 -5.38
N LEU A 435 -1.25 -16.84 -6.31
CA LEU A 435 -1.31 -16.34 -7.69
C LEU A 435 -1.82 -14.89 -7.77
N GLN A 436 -2.79 -14.53 -6.93
CA GLN A 436 -3.39 -13.19 -6.90
C GLN A 436 -2.36 -12.10 -6.59
N ARG A 437 -1.32 -12.40 -5.80
CA ARG A 437 -0.19 -11.47 -5.54
C ARG A 437 0.59 -11.07 -6.79
N SER A 438 0.40 -11.76 -7.92
CA SER A 438 1.00 -11.37 -9.20
C SER A 438 0.20 -10.29 -9.95
N LEU A 439 -0.99 -9.93 -9.45
CA LEU A 439 -1.77 -8.80 -9.95
C LEU A 439 -1.22 -7.49 -9.37
N PRO A 440 -1.28 -6.38 -10.13
CA PRO A 440 -0.90 -5.06 -9.61
C PRO A 440 -1.72 -4.64 -8.38
N ARG A 441 -2.98 -5.06 -8.31
CA ARG A 441 -3.93 -4.74 -7.22
C ARG A 441 -4.69 -5.99 -6.79
N PRO A 442 -4.13 -6.82 -5.90
CA PRO A 442 -4.80 -8.02 -5.42
C PRO A 442 -5.98 -7.68 -4.48
N ASN A 443 -7.13 -8.35 -4.64
CA ASN A 443 -8.26 -8.22 -3.71
C ASN A 443 -8.59 -9.57 -3.04
N PRO A 444 -7.95 -9.91 -1.91
CA PRO A 444 -8.09 -11.23 -1.30
C PRO A 444 -9.49 -11.48 -0.73
N ASP A 445 -10.22 -10.43 -0.34
CA ASP A 445 -11.59 -10.57 0.16
C ASP A 445 -12.58 -10.88 -0.97
N LEU A 446 -12.39 -10.28 -2.15
CA LEU A 446 -13.17 -10.62 -3.33
C LEU A 446 -12.98 -12.08 -3.75
N LEU A 447 -11.73 -12.56 -3.78
CA LEU A 447 -11.44 -13.95 -4.14
C LEU A 447 -11.99 -14.94 -3.11
N ARG A 448 -11.90 -14.62 -1.81
CA ARG A 448 -12.54 -15.43 -0.76
C ARG A 448 -14.05 -15.49 -0.94
N ALA A 449 -14.70 -14.34 -1.13
CA ALA A 449 -16.13 -14.27 -1.34
C ALA A 449 -16.58 -15.01 -2.61
N ALA A 450 -15.80 -14.95 -3.70
CA ALA A 450 -16.10 -15.66 -4.94
C ALA A 450 -15.96 -17.18 -4.81
N LEU A 451 -14.98 -17.67 -4.03
CA LEU A 451 -14.85 -19.09 -3.72
C LEU A 451 -15.96 -19.62 -2.81
N ASP A 452 -16.63 -18.72 -2.08
CA ASP A 452 -17.71 -19.01 -1.14
C ASP A 452 -19.12 -18.68 -1.73
N ASP A 453 -19.25 -18.62 -3.08
CA ASP A 453 -20.51 -18.60 -3.88
C ASP A 453 -20.98 -17.22 -4.44
N VAL A 454 -20.19 -16.15 -4.33
CA VAL A 454 -20.57 -14.81 -4.86
C VAL A 454 -20.21 -14.62 -6.34
N GLY A 455 -19.40 -15.51 -6.91
CA GLY A 455 -18.92 -15.40 -8.29
C GLY A 455 -18.43 -16.74 -8.84
N ARG A 456 -18.06 -16.74 -10.11
CA ARG A 456 -17.51 -17.92 -10.78
C ARG A 456 -16.00 -17.84 -10.84
N VAL A 457 -15.32 -18.88 -10.36
CA VAL A 457 -13.86 -18.96 -10.39
C VAL A 457 -13.43 -20.17 -11.23
N LEU A 458 -12.75 -19.90 -12.33
CA LEU A 458 -12.14 -20.92 -13.20
C LEU A 458 -10.64 -20.99 -12.92
N VAL A 459 -10.08 -22.20 -12.93
CA VAL A 459 -8.68 -22.47 -12.59
C VAL A 459 -8.00 -23.20 -13.73
N SER A 460 -6.89 -22.62 -14.22
CA SER A 460 -5.98 -23.30 -15.14
C SER A 460 -4.98 -24.13 -14.34
N THR A 461 -4.85 -25.41 -14.67
CA THR A 461 -3.97 -26.35 -13.96
C THR A 461 -2.77 -26.82 -14.80
N ALA A 462 -1.72 -27.22 -14.11
CA ALA A 462 -0.64 -28.04 -14.62
C ALA A 462 -0.41 -29.17 -13.62
N ASP A 463 -0.60 -30.43 -14.03
CA ASP A 463 -0.54 -31.59 -13.15
C ASP A 463 -1.45 -31.45 -11.91
N ASP A 464 -2.68 -30.95 -12.13
CA ASP A 464 -3.71 -30.61 -11.12
C ASP A 464 -3.31 -29.51 -10.11
N VAL A 465 -2.15 -28.87 -10.30
CA VAL A 465 -1.74 -27.69 -9.52
C VAL A 465 -2.28 -26.41 -10.19
N PRO A 466 -2.97 -25.52 -9.46
CA PRO A 466 -3.38 -24.21 -9.96
C PRO A 466 -2.18 -23.37 -10.41
N VAL A 467 -2.18 -22.96 -11.68
CA VAL A 467 -1.14 -22.09 -12.28
C VAL A 467 -1.71 -20.82 -12.92
N GLY A 468 -3.03 -20.70 -12.96
CA GLY A 468 -3.73 -19.48 -13.31
C GLY A 468 -5.20 -19.57 -12.91
N TYR A 469 -5.89 -18.44 -12.83
CA TYR A 469 -7.31 -18.41 -12.56
C TYR A 469 -7.98 -17.19 -13.18
N LEU A 470 -9.29 -17.29 -13.34
CA LEU A 470 -10.20 -16.25 -13.76
C LEU A 470 -11.32 -16.15 -12.72
N LEU A 471 -11.64 -14.95 -12.28
CA LEU A 471 -12.80 -14.65 -11.44
C LEU A 471 -13.79 -13.81 -12.25
N ALA A 472 -14.97 -14.36 -12.51
CA ALA A 472 -16.08 -13.69 -13.16
C ALA A 472 -17.24 -13.47 -12.19
N LEU A 473 -17.92 -12.35 -12.33
CA LEU A 473 -19.16 -12.04 -11.63
C LEU A 473 -20.31 -12.12 -12.65
N GLY A 474 -21.32 -12.95 -12.37
CA GLY A 474 -22.56 -13.04 -13.16
C GLY A 474 -23.56 -11.97 -12.72
N ARG A 475 -24.44 -11.53 -13.63
CA ARG A 475 -25.48 -10.54 -13.32
C ARG A 475 -26.86 -11.21 -13.28
N THR A 476 -27.55 -11.15 -12.13
CA THR A 476 -29.01 -11.29 -12.02
C THR A 476 -29.63 -9.89 -11.88
N ALA A 477 -30.13 -9.36 -13.01
CA ALA A 477 -31.08 -8.25 -13.22
C ALA A 477 -30.93 -6.88 -12.51
N ALA A 478 -30.77 -5.81 -13.31
CA ALA A 478 -31.78 -4.74 -13.49
C ALA A 478 -31.35 -3.88 -14.72
N PRO A 479 -32.22 -3.63 -15.73
CA PRO A 479 -31.78 -3.23 -17.08
C PRO A 479 -31.40 -1.75 -17.25
N ASP A 480 -31.69 -0.87 -16.28
CA ASP A 480 -31.79 0.58 -16.53
C ASP A 480 -30.95 1.47 -15.58
N ASP A 481 -29.84 0.99 -15.02
CA ASP A 481 -28.91 1.85 -14.25
C ASP A 481 -27.71 2.29 -15.11
N PRO A 482 -27.73 3.50 -15.71
CA PRO A 482 -26.62 4.06 -16.47
C PRO A 482 -25.37 4.36 -15.64
N SER A 483 -25.41 4.22 -14.30
CA SER A 483 -24.27 4.44 -13.41
C SER A 483 -23.44 3.18 -13.14
N ASP A 484 -23.87 2.01 -13.62
CA ASP A 484 -23.09 0.78 -13.45
C ASP A 484 -21.89 0.74 -14.41
N ARG A 485 -20.74 1.16 -13.89
CA ARG A 485 -19.45 1.18 -14.60
C ARG A 485 -18.98 -0.20 -15.06
N ARG A 486 -19.62 -1.31 -14.68
CA ARG A 486 -19.26 -2.68 -15.10
C ARG A 486 -20.14 -3.21 -16.24
N ALA A 487 -21.22 -2.51 -16.57
CA ALA A 487 -22.12 -2.86 -17.67
C ALA A 487 -21.55 -2.38 -19.03
N ALA A 488 -21.62 -3.24 -20.02
CA ALA A 488 -21.62 -2.89 -21.43
C ALA A 488 -23.01 -3.19 -22.01
N VAL A 489 -23.54 -2.22 -22.74
CA VAL A 489 -24.74 -2.36 -23.58
C VAL A 489 -24.30 -1.97 -24.98
N ASP A 490 -24.57 -2.79 -25.98
CA ASP A 490 -24.35 -2.39 -27.37
C ASP A 490 -25.55 -1.58 -27.92
N ALA A 491 -25.38 -0.99 -29.10
CA ALA A 491 -26.42 -0.20 -29.78
C ALA A 491 -27.71 -0.99 -30.09
N THR A 492 -27.71 -2.31 -29.84
CA THR A 492 -28.83 -3.24 -30.04
C THR A 492 -29.53 -3.65 -28.75
N GLY A 493 -29.04 -3.25 -27.57
CA GLY A 493 -29.68 -3.50 -26.27
C GLY A 493 -29.33 -4.85 -25.62
N ASP A 494 -28.27 -5.53 -26.06
CA ASP A 494 -27.87 -6.84 -25.53
C ASP A 494 -27.12 -6.71 -24.18
N GLN A 495 -27.42 -7.58 -23.21
CA GLN A 495 -26.90 -7.49 -21.84
C GLN A 495 -25.45 -8.02 -21.70
N THR A 496 -24.74 -7.57 -20.66
CA THR A 496 -23.46 -8.16 -20.24
C THR A 496 -23.70 -9.55 -19.64
N GLY A 497 -23.15 -10.59 -20.25
CA GLY A 497 -23.25 -11.97 -19.78
C GLY A 497 -22.33 -12.26 -18.59
N ALA A 498 -21.11 -11.72 -18.58
CA ALA A 498 -20.17 -11.85 -17.46
C ALA A 498 -19.17 -10.69 -17.39
N TYR A 499 -18.83 -10.27 -16.16
CA TYR A 499 -17.74 -9.33 -15.90
C TYR A 499 -16.54 -10.06 -15.30
N VAL A 500 -15.40 -10.05 -16.00
CA VAL A 500 -14.13 -10.61 -15.51
C VAL A 500 -13.48 -9.59 -14.57
N ALA A 501 -13.54 -9.88 -13.27
CA ALA A 501 -12.99 -9.02 -12.24
C ALA A 501 -11.47 -9.24 -12.05
N GLU A 502 -11.02 -10.49 -12.14
CA GLU A 502 -9.60 -10.84 -12.00
C GLU A 502 -9.21 -11.92 -13.01
N LEU A 503 -8.01 -11.80 -13.58
CA LEU A 503 -7.38 -12.83 -14.42
C LEU A 503 -5.88 -12.83 -14.15
N ALA A 504 -5.36 -13.93 -13.60
CA ALA A 504 -3.95 -14.07 -13.28
C ALA A 504 -3.39 -15.40 -13.75
N VAL A 505 -2.17 -15.38 -14.27
CA VAL A 505 -1.39 -16.57 -14.63
C VAL A 505 0.01 -16.42 -14.02
N ALA A 506 0.49 -17.50 -13.40
CA ALA A 506 1.81 -17.58 -12.80
C ALA A 506 2.88 -17.07 -13.78
N PRO A 507 3.81 -16.17 -13.37
CA PRO A 507 4.79 -15.58 -14.28
C PRO A 507 5.55 -16.59 -15.14
N ALA A 508 5.95 -17.72 -14.56
CA ALA A 508 6.67 -18.80 -15.24
C ALA A 508 5.82 -19.58 -16.26
N ARG A 509 4.49 -19.44 -16.25
CA ARG A 509 3.53 -20.15 -17.10
C ARG A 509 2.76 -19.22 -18.05
N ARG A 510 3.18 -17.95 -18.15
CA ARG A 510 2.64 -16.98 -19.10
C ARG A 510 3.07 -17.36 -20.53
N ARG A 511 2.32 -16.89 -21.53
CA ARG A 511 2.53 -17.19 -22.97
C ARG A 511 2.31 -18.65 -23.38
N GLU A 512 1.71 -19.47 -22.50
CA GLU A 512 1.27 -20.85 -22.80
C GLU A 512 -0.22 -20.94 -23.24
N GLY A 513 -0.85 -19.82 -23.61
CA GLY A 513 -2.29 -19.80 -23.97
C GLY A 513 -3.27 -20.03 -22.80
N ARG A 514 -2.81 -19.91 -21.55
CA ARG A 514 -3.64 -20.18 -20.36
C ARG A 514 -4.71 -19.13 -20.10
N ALA A 515 -4.38 -17.86 -20.29
CA ALA A 515 -5.31 -16.74 -20.12
C ALA A 515 -6.45 -16.81 -21.15
N THR A 516 -6.11 -17.08 -22.41
CA THR A 516 -7.09 -17.27 -23.49
C THR A 516 -7.93 -18.53 -23.28
N GLY A 517 -7.33 -19.63 -22.79
CA GLY A 517 -8.07 -20.83 -22.41
C GLY A 517 -9.09 -20.60 -21.28
N LEU A 518 -8.74 -19.78 -20.28
CA LEU A 518 -9.68 -19.38 -19.21
C LEU A 518 -10.83 -18.51 -19.74
N LEU A 519 -10.53 -17.55 -20.61
CA LEU A 519 -11.55 -16.70 -21.25
C LEU A 519 -12.46 -17.49 -22.18
N ALA A 520 -11.93 -18.46 -22.92
CA ALA A 520 -12.70 -19.37 -23.75
C ALA A 520 -13.66 -20.23 -22.90
N ALA A 521 -13.14 -20.89 -21.86
CA ALA A 521 -13.97 -21.68 -20.95
C ALA A 521 -15.08 -20.86 -20.27
N LEU A 522 -14.83 -19.59 -19.95
CA LEU A 522 -15.89 -18.71 -19.44
C LEU A 522 -16.98 -18.47 -20.50
N ARG A 523 -16.60 -18.23 -21.75
CA ARG A 523 -17.54 -17.96 -22.85
C ARG A 523 -18.36 -19.17 -23.25
N ASP A 524 -17.76 -20.35 -23.26
CA ASP A 524 -18.42 -21.60 -23.68
C ASP A 524 -19.64 -21.92 -22.80
N ASP A 525 -19.66 -21.41 -21.57
CA ASP A 525 -20.77 -21.58 -20.62
C ASP A 525 -21.76 -20.42 -20.57
N LEU A 526 -21.61 -19.39 -21.43
CA LEU A 526 -22.55 -18.28 -21.53
C LEU A 526 -23.48 -18.47 -22.73
N GLU A 527 -24.78 -18.27 -22.52
CA GLU A 527 -25.80 -18.40 -23.58
C GLU A 527 -25.85 -17.20 -24.54
N GLY A 528 -25.08 -16.14 -24.27
CA GLY A 528 -25.01 -14.94 -25.11
C GLY A 528 -24.51 -13.70 -24.35
N GLY A 529 -24.56 -12.55 -25.01
CA GLY A 529 -24.23 -11.24 -24.42
C GLY A 529 -22.74 -10.88 -24.49
N TRP A 530 -22.34 -9.94 -23.63
CA TRP A 530 -20.96 -9.44 -23.57
C TRP A 530 -20.16 -10.06 -22.43
N VAL A 531 -18.92 -10.47 -22.71
CA VAL A 531 -17.90 -10.62 -21.67
C VAL A 531 -17.14 -9.30 -21.59
N THR A 532 -17.13 -8.67 -20.42
CA THR A 532 -16.45 -7.40 -20.18
C THR A 532 -15.34 -7.53 -19.15
N LEU A 533 -14.34 -6.65 -19.25
CA LEU A 533 -13.24 -6.55 -18.29
C LEU A 533 -12.71 -5.13 -18.26
N THR A 534 -12.00 -4.80 -17.17
CA THR A 534 -11.26 -3.54 -17.04
C THR A 534 -9.76 -3.79 -16.96
N VAL A 535 -9.00 -3.02 -17.73
CA VAL A 535 -7.53 -3.12 -17.77
C VAL A 535 -6.91 -1.72 -17.69
N ALA A 536 -5.80 -1.58 -16.96
CA ALA A 536 -5.07 -0.32 -16.91
C ALA A 536 -4.48 0.03 -18.29
N PRO A 537 -4.53 1.29 -18.75
CA PRO A 537 -4.07 1.67 -20.10
C PRO A 537 -2.60 1.34 -20.38
N ASP A 538 -1.77 1.36 -19.34
CA ASP A 538 -0.33 1.07 -19.33
C ASP A 538 0.01 -0.42 -19.24
N ASN A 539 -0.98 -1.30 -18.98
CA ASN A 539 -0.78 -2.75 -18.95
C ASN A 539 -0.81 -3.36 -20.36
N GLU A 540 0.18 -2.99 -21.16
CA GLU A 540 0.35 -3.41 -22.56
C GLU A 540 0.32 -4.93 -22.76
N PRO A 541 0.95 -5.78 -21.91
CA PRO A 541 0.89 -7.23 -22.07
C PRO A 541 -0.53 -7.80 -21.92
N ALA A 542 -1.31 -7.29 -20.97
CA ALA A 542 -2.70 -7.74 -20.77
C ALA A 542 -3.58 -7.26 -21.92
N ARG A 543 -3.45 -5.99 -22.33
CA ARG A 543 -4.20 -5.42 -23.45
C ARG A 543 -4.00 -6.22 -24.73
N ARG A 544 -2.76 -6.49 -25.14
CA ARG A 544 -2.48 -7.32 -26.33
C ARG A 544 -3.06 -8.72 -26.23
N CYS A 545 -3.07 -9.31 -25.02
CA CYS A 545 -3.69 -10.62 -24.80
C CYS A 545 -5.20 -10.58 -25.05
N TYR A 546 -5.88 -9.53 -24.57
CA TYR A 546 -7.33 -9.36 -24.77
C TYR A 546 -7.67 -9.02 -26.21
N GLU A 547 -6.92 -8.11 -26.85
CA GLU A 547 -7.09 -7.74 -28.25
C GLU A 547 -6.88 -8.95 -29.18
N ALA A 548 -5.85 -9.78 -28.93
CA ALA A 548 -5.62 -11.02 -29.68
C ALA A 548 -6.72 -12.06 -29.47
N ASP A 549 -7.36 -12.06 -28.30
CA ASP A 549 -8.57 -12.84 -28.00
C ASP A 549 -9.85 -12.09 -28.41
N GLY A 550 -9.79 -11.09 -29.29
CA GLY A 550 -10.97 -10.46 -29.90
C GLY A 550 -11.74 -9.46 -29.03
N PHE A 551 -11.21 -9.07 -27.87
CA PHE A 551 -11.77 -7.96 -27.09
C PHE A 551 -11.47 -6.63 -27.77
N ARG A 552 -12.44 -5.71 -27.73
CA ARG A 552 -12.31 -4.33 -28.22
C ARG A 552 -12.54 -3.34 -27.09
N GLU A 553 -11.88 -2.19 -27.18
CA GLU A 553 -12.14 -1.06 -26.30
C GLU A 553 -13.60 -0.58 -26.51
N LEU A 554 -14.38 -0.55 -25.43
CA LEU A 554 -15.76 -0.06 -25.44
C LEU A 554 -15.83 1.38 -24.93
N ARG A 555 -15.10 1.68 -23.85
CA ARG A 555 -14.97 3.03 -23.29
C ARG A 555 -13.73 3.16 -22.42
N ARG A 556 -13.40 4.42 -22.09
CA ARG A 556 -12.37 4.78 -21.11
C ARG A 556 -13.03 5.31 -19.85
N GLU A 557 -12.59 4.81 -18.71
CA GLU A 557 -12.97 5.30 -17.40
C GLU A 557 -11.81 6.08 -16.81
N PRO A 558 -11.91 7.41 -16.62
CA PRO A 558 -10.79 8.22 -16.16
C PRO A 558 -10.44 7.97 -14.68
N ALA A 559 -11.35 7.41 -13.88
CA ALA A 559 -11.16 7.14 -12.45
C ALA A 559 -11.82 5.82 -12.03
N PHE A 560 -11.15 4.70 -12.31
CA PHE A 560 -11.64 3.35 -12.01
C PHE A 560 -10.83 2.67 -10.92
N PHE A 561 -9.51 2.63 -11.06
CA PHE A 561 -8.64 1.98 -10.09
C PHE A 561 -8.18 3.01 -9.05
N ASP A 562 -8.98 3.25 -8.01
CA ASP A 562 -8.66 4.20 -6.92
C ASP A 562 -8.28 5.61 -7.42
N GLY A 563 -8.86 6.04 -8.54
CA GLY A 563 -8.57 7.32 -9.21
C GLY A 563 -7.78 7.20 -10.50
N ASP A 564 -7.16 6.05 -10.79
CA ASP A 564 -6.41 5.84 -12.03
C ASP A 564 -7.33 5.42 -13.21
N PRO A 565 -6.94 5.78 -14.45
CA PRO A 565 -7.73 5.46 -15.63
C PRO A 565 -7.75 3.95 -15.91
N ALA A 566 -8.83 3.49 -16.54
CA ALA A 566 -9.01 2.13 -17.04
C ALA A 566 -9.62 2.13 -18.44
N LEU A 567 -9.25 1.14 -19.23
CA LEU A 567 -9.95 0.76 -20.46
C LEU A 567 -10.97 -0.31 -20.12
N VAL A 568 -12.23 -0.06 -20.44
CA VAL A 568 -13.28 -1.08 -20.42
C VAL A 568 -13.26 -1.76 -21.76
N MET A 569 -12.92 -3.04 -21.76
CA MET A 569 -12.90 -3.86 -22.96
C MET A 569 -14.04 -4.87 -22.93
N GLY A 570 -14.54 -5.24 -24.10
CA GLY A 570 -15.54 -6.29 -24.21
C GLY A 570 -15.45 -7.08 -25.50
N ARG A 571 -15.99 -8.30 -25.45
CA ARG A 571 -16.17 -9.19 -26.60
C ARG A 571 -17.57 -9.81 -26.52
N ARG A 572 -18.30 -9.89 -27.64
CA ARG A 572 -19.56 -10.66 -27.67
C ARG A 572 -19.25 -12.15 -27.61
N VAL A 573 -20.08 -12.90 -26.89
CA VAL A 573 -20.01 -14.36 -26.84
C VAL A 573 -20.16 -14.97 -28.24
N ASP A 574 -20.99 -14.36 -29.10
CA ASP A 574 -21.26 -14.85 -30.47
C ASP A 574 -20.17 -14.49 -31.50
N ASP A 575 -19.23 -13.59 -31.18
CA ASP A 575 -18.15 -13.17 -32.09
C ASP A 575 -17.06 -14.27 -32.13
N GLY A 576 -17.35 -15.36 -32.84
CA GLY A 576 -16.44 -16.50 -32.97
C GLY A 576 -17.05 -17.80 -33.49
N ALA A 577 -18.38 -17.92 -33.58
CA ALA A 577 -19.02 -19.06 -34.23
C ALA A 577 -19.01 -18.87 -35.76
N ARG A 578 -17.91 -19.25 -36.42
CA ARG A 578 -17.87 -19.60 -37.84
C ARG A 578 -17.04 -20.85 -38.06
#